data_AF-A7RYR7-F1
#
_entry.id   AF-A7RYR7-F1
#
_cell.length_a   1.000
_cell.length_b   1.000
_cell.length_c   1.000
_cell.angle_alpha   90.00
_cell.angle_beta   90.00
_cell.angle_gamma   90.00
#
_symmetry.space_group_name_H-M   'P 1'
#
loop_
_entity.id
_entity.type
_entity.pdbx_description
1 polymer ?
#
loop_
_entity_poly.entity_id
_entity_poly.type
_entity_poly.pdbx_seq_one_letter_code
_entity_poly.pdbx_strand_id
1 'polypeptide(L)'
;AKDGVVAVIGGYRSDCSIASAKVLSTNRVPQISYGSTSPRLSDKTRFKYFFRTSASDKHQAKALSALFRNYRWPEVGTISTADSYGWDLVDTFK
;
A
#
# COMPACT_ATOMS: atom_id res chain seq x y z
N ALA A 1 7.14 2.99 23.47
CA ALA A 1 5.98 3.80 23.89
C ALA A 1 5.82 3.68 25.41
N LYS A 2 5.93 4.80 26.14
CA LYS A 2 5.85 4.81 27.61
C LYS A 2 4.39 4.80 28.16
N ASP A 3 3.38 4.69 27.28
CA ASP A 3 1.95 4.89 27.61
C ASP A 3 1.03 3.68 27.31
N GLY A 4 1.54 2.44 27.29
CA GLY A 4 0.68 1.24 27.21
C GLY A 4 -0.01 0.96 25.87
N VAL A 5 0.29 1.71 24.81
CA VAL A 5 -0.24 1.44 23.45
C VAL A 5 0.36 0.14 22.91
N VAL A 6 -0.50 -0.86 22.70
CA VAL A 6 -0.11 -2.20 22.20
C VAL A 6 -0.27 -2.38 20.69
N ALA A 7 -1.09 -1.56 20.04
CA ALA A 7 -1.33 -1.56 18.60
C ALA A 7 -1.97 -0.25 18.13
N VAL A 8 -1.91 0.04 16.82
CA VAL A 8 -2.60 1.16 16.18
C VAL A 8 -3.44 0.64 15.02
N ILE A 9 -4.72 1.04 14.97
CA ILE A 9 -5.61 0.78 13.82
C ILE A 9 -5.63 2.04 12.93
N GLY A 10 -5.40 1.86 11.63
CA GLY A 10 -5.25 2.94 10.65
C GLY A 10 -3.83 2.97 10.05
N GLY A 11 -3.41 4.04 9.35
CA GLY A 11 -4.25 5.08 8.76
C GLY A 11 -5.01 4.57 7.53
N TYR A 12 -5.57 5.49 6.76
CA TYR A 12 -6.34 5.17 5.55
C TYR A 12 -5.50 5.32 4.29
N ARG A 13 -4.96 6.52 4.03
CA ARG A 13 -4.09 6.78 2.88
C ARG A 13 -2.72 6.11 3.05
N SER A 14 -2.22 5.51 1.97
CA SER A 14 -0.95 4.78 1.98
C SER A 14 0.22 5.61 2.47
N ASP A 15 0.33 6.89 2.08
CA ASP A 15 1.40 7.78 2.55
C ASP A 15 1.34 8.03 4.06
N CYS A 16 0.14 8.27 4.60
CA CYS A 16 -0.05 8.43 6.04
C CYS A 16 0.39 7.16 6.78
N SER A 17 0.02 5.98 6.25
CA SER A 17 0.42 4.70 6.82
C SER A 17 1.92 4.44 6.72
N ILE A 18 2.57 4.82 5.61
CA ILE A 18 4.03 4.73 5.46
C ILE A 18 4.73 5.61 6.49
N ALA A 19 4.26 6.85 6.68
CA ALA A 19 4.82 7.78 7.64
C ALA A 19 4.64 7.28 9.08
N SER A 20 3.43 6.84 9.46
CA SER A 20 3.16 6.33 10.80
C SER A 20 3.89 5.02 11.08
N ALA A 21 3.97 4.10 10.10
CA ALA A 21 4.63 2.81 10.27
C ALA A 21 6.12 2.98 10.58
N LYS A 22 6.77 4.03 10.05
CA LYS A 22 8.16 4.34 10.39
C LYS A 22 8.34 4.66 11.87
N VAL A 23 7.45 5.49 12.45
CA VAL A 23 7.50 5.86 13.87
C VAL A 23 7.12 4.69 14.79
N LEU A 24 6.08 3.95 14.41
CA LEU A 24 5.57 2.82 15.19
C LEU A 24 6.55 1.63 15.17
N SER A 25 7.24 1.39 14.06
CA SER A 25 8.26 0.35 13.92
C SER A 25 9.42 0.55 14.90
N THR A 26 9.91 1.78 15.08
CA THR A 26 10.93 2.11 16.10
C THR A 26 10.49 1.76 17.51
N ASN A 27 9.18 1.85 17.78
CA ASN A 27 8.57 1.51 19.07
C ASN A 27 8.09 0.06 19.17
N ARG A 28 8.26 -0.75 18.11
CA ARG A 28 7.73 -2.12 17.98
C ARG A 28 6.22 -2.22 18.20
N VAL A 29 5.49 -1.16 17.84
CA VAL A 29 4.03 -1.13 17.92
C VAL A 29 3.46 -1.58 16.57
N PRO A 30 2.68 -2.67 16.51
CA PRO A 30 2.02 -3.08 15.27
C PRO A 30 0.99 -2.06 14.81
N GLN A 31 0.99 -1.76 13.52
CA GLN A 31 -0.02 -0.95 12.85
C GLN A 31 -0.87 -1.86 11.95
N ILE A 32 -2.20 -1.72 12.00
CA ILE A 32 -3.13 -2.46 11.15
C ILE A 32 -4.00 -1.47 10.37
N SER A 33 -3.70 -1.27 9.09
CA SER A 33 -4.50 -0.39 8.22
C SER A 33 -5.69 -1.13 7.61
N TYR A 34 -6.83 -0.46 7.53
CA TYR A 34 -8.01 -0.95 6.83
C TYR A 34 -8.16 -0.40 5.41
N GLY A 35 -7.29 0.53 4.98
CA GLY A 35 -7.46 1.26 3.71
C GLY A 35 -6.19 1.46 2.88
N SER A 36 -5.00 1.19 3.42
CA SER A 36 -3.74 1.45 2.70
C SER A 36 -3.33 0.26 1.84
N THR A 37 -3.47 0.40 0.53
CA THR A 37 -3.33 -0.70 -0.44
C THR A 37 -2.03 -0.68 -1.26
N SER A 38 -1.20 0.37 -1.11
CA SER A 38 0.08 0.49 -1.82
C SER A 38 0.91 -0.82 -1.72
N PRO A 39 1.45 -1.33 -2.85
CA PRO A 39 2.32 -2.50 -2.89
C PRO A 39 3.56 -2.39 -1.99
N ARG A 40 4.10 -1.19 -1.83
CA ARG A 40 5.31 -0.90 -1.04
C ARG A 40 5.17 -1.28 0.43
N LEU A 41 3.98 -1.14 1.00
CA LEU A 41 3.68 -1.54 2.40
C LEU A 41 3.74 -3.06 2.63
N SER A 42 3.87 -3.86 1.57
CA SER A 42 4.04 -5.33 1.66
C SER A 42 5.49 -5.73 1.96
N ASP A 43 6.45 -4.82 1.83
CA ASP A 43 7.86 -5.10 2.10
C ASP A 43 8.11 -5.20 3.62
N LYS A 44 8.24 -6.43 4.11
CA LYS A 44 8.46 -6.71 5.54
C LYS A 44 9.87 -6.41 6.03
N THR A 45 10.83 -6.17 5.13
CA THR A 45 12.16 -5.68 5.52
C THR A 45 12.09 -4.22 5.95
N ARG A 46 11.21 -3.43 5.32
CA ARG A 46 10.98 -2.01 5.60
C ARG A 46 9.86 -1.77 6.61
N PHE A 47 8.77 -2.53 6.51
CA PHE A 47 7.54 -2.36 7.28
C PHE A 47 7.21 -3.59 8.12
N LYS A 48 8.18 -4.05 8.92
CA LYS A 48 8.09 -5.26 9.75
C LYS A 48 6.82 -5.32 10.62
N TYR A 49 6.44 -4.19 11.21
CA TYR A 49 5.30 -4.06 12.13
C TYR A 49 4.02 -3.55 11.46
N PHE A 50 3.98 -3.42 10.14
CA PHE A 50 2.78 -3.00 9.42
C PHE A 50 1.97 -4.21 8.94
N PHE A 51 0.67 -4.17 9.13
CA PHE A 51 -0.30 -5.14 8.64
C PHE A 51 -1.48 -4.39 8.02
N ARG A 52 -2.28 -5.09 7.23
CA ARG A 52 -3.53 -4.56 6.68
C ARG A 52 -4.55 -5.66 6.47
N THR A 53 -5.83 -5.29 6.51
CA THR A 53 -6.94 -6.18 6.16
C THR A 53 -7.29 -6.12 4.67
N SER A 54 -6.94 -5.02 4.00
CA SER A 54 -7.15 -4.85 2.56
C SER A 54 -6.08 -5.55 1.72
N ALA A 55 -6.45 -5.98 0.51
CA ALA A 55 -5.52 -6.55 -0.46
C ALA A 55 -4.56 -5.48 -1.01
N SER A 56 -3.40 -5.92 -1.50
CA SER A 56 -2.47 -5.02 -2.21
C SER A 56 -3.00 -4.60 -3.57
N ASP A 57 -2.72 -3.36 -3.99
CA ASP A 57 -2.97 -2.92 -5.37
C ASP A 57 -2.19 -3.74 -6.42
N LYS A 58 -1.18 -4.54 -6.03
CA LYS A 58 -0.54 -5.50 -6.93
C LYS A 58 -1.55 -6.44 -7.59
N HIS A 59 -2.59 -6.83 -6.85
CA HIS A 59 -3.65 -7.68 -7.39
C HIS A 59 -4.52 -6.91 -8.40
N GLN A 60 -4.89 -5.66 -8.09
CA GLN A 60 -5.65 -4.80 -8.99
C GLN A 60 -4.85 -4.48 -10.26
N ALA A 61 -3.58 -4.13 -10.14
CA ALA A 61 -2.67 -3.87 -11.26
C ALA A 61 -2.56 -5.09 -12.20
N LYS A 62 -2.40 -6.29 -11.63
CA LYS A 62 -2.37 -7.55 -12.40
C LYS A 62 -3.70 -7.81 -13.11
N ALA A 63 -4.83 -7.59 -12.44
CA ALA A 63 -6.16 -7.77 -13.01
C ALA A 63 -6.41 -6.81 -14.18
N LEU A 64 -6.05 -5.53 -14.00
CA LEU A 64 -6.10 -4.53 -15.07
C LEU A 64 -5.23 -4.95 -16.24
N SER A 65 -3.94 -5.26 -16.03
CA SER A 65 -3.03 -5.69 -17.11
C SER A 65 -3.58 -6.89 -17.89
N ALA A 66 -4.18 -7.87 -17.21
CA ALA A 66 -4.85 -8.99 -17.85
C ALA A 66 -6.06 -8.57 -18.70
N LEU A 67 -6.88 -7.65 -18.20
CA LEU A 67 -8.03 -7.09 -18.92
C LEU A 67 -7.59 -6.40 -20.23
N PHE A 68 -6.58 -5.52 -20.16
CA PHE A 68 -6.06 -4.81 -21.34
C PHE A 68 -5.54 -5.78 -22.40
N ARG A 69 -4.80 -6.82 -21.99
CA ARG A 69 -4.31 -7.87 -22.88
C ARG A 69 -5.45 -8.66 -23.52
N ASN A 70 -6.51 -8.95 -22.78
CA ASN A 70 -7.68 -9.67 -23.28
C ASN A 70 -8.40 -8.88 -24.39
N TYR A 71 -8.53 -7.56 -24.25
CA TYR A 71 -9.18 -6.71 -25.25
C TYR A 71 -8.25 -6.21 -26.37
N ARG A 72 -6.95 -6.54 -26.31
CA ARG A 72 -5.94 -6.17 -27.32
C ARG A 72 -5.87 -4.66 -27.61
N TRP A 73 -5.99 -3.83 -26.57
CA TRP A 73 -5.84 -2.38 -26.75
C TRP A 73 -4.37 -2.05 -27.07
N PRO A 74 -4.10 -1.33 -28.19
CA PRO A 74 -2.75 -1.14 -28.69
C PRO A 74 -1.93 -0.14 -27.85
N GLU A 75 -2.58 0.86 -27.25
CA GLU A 75 -1.95 1.90 -26.46
C GLU A 75 -2.82 2.29 -25.26
N VAL A 76 -2.18 2.60 -24.12
CA VAL A 76 -2.84 3.00 -22.88
C VAL A 76 -2.07 4.12 -22.20
N GLY A 77 -2.78 5.12 -21.69
CA GLY A 77 -2.23 6.17 -20.82
C GLY A 77 -2.62 5.94 -19.36
N THR A 78 -1.78 6.37 -18.43
CA THR A 78 -2.06 6.27 -16.98
C THR A 78 -2.13 7.67 -16.35
N ILE A 79 -3.17 7.92 -15.57
CA ILE A 79 -3.29 9.11 -14.70
C ILE A 79 -3.48 8.58 -13.29
N SER A 80 -2.75 9.15 -12.32
CA SER A 80 -2.84 8.73 -10.92
C SER A 80 -2.76 9.91 -9.97
N THR A 81 -3.19 9.69 -8.73
CA THR A 81 -2.88 10.60 -7.64
C THR A 81 -1.38 10.65 -7.43
N ALA A 82 -0.84 11.84 -7.17
CA ALA A 82 0.58 12.03 -6.91
C ALA A 82 0.96 11.64 -5.46
N ASP A 83 0.69 10.39 -5.08
CA ASP A 83 0.98 9.79 -3.78
C ASP A 83 1.44 8.34 -3.92
N SER A 84 1.96 7.69 -2.87
CA SER A 84 2.45 6.30 -2.98
C SER A 84 1.32 5.30 -3.27
N TYR A 85 0.06 5.64 -3.04
CA TYR A 85 -1.06 4.79 -3.45
C TYR A 85 -1.17 4.76 -4.99
N GLY A 86 -1.31 5.93 -5.61
CA GLY A 86 -1.48 6.04 -7.05
C GLY A 86 -0.23 5.63 -7.82
N TRP A 87 0.93 6.13 -7.41
CA TRP A 87 2.20 5.85 -8.09
C TRP A 87 2.58 4.37 -8.06
N ASP A 88 2.50 3.71 -6.91
CA ASP A 88 2.93 2.32 -6.80
C ASP A 88 1.98 1.36 -7.54
N LEU A 89 0.68 1.69 -7.64
CA LEU A 89 -0.27 0.95 -8.48
C LEU A 89 0.12 1.07 -9.96
N VAL A 90 0.35 2.29 -10.44
CA VAL A 90 0.75 2.53 -11.84
C VAL A 90 2.09 1.86 -12.16
N ASP A 91 3.05 1.94 -11.25
CA ASP A 91 4.34 1.27 -11.40
C ASP A 91 4.19 -0.26 -11.49
N THR A 92 3.30 -0.84 -10.69
CA THR A 92 3.01 -2.29 -10.73
C THR A 92 2.17 -2.72 -11.95
N PHE A 93 1.44 -1.78 -12.56
CA PHE A 93 0.60 -2.05 -13.73
C PHE A 93 1.41 -2.21 -15.02
N LYS A 94 2.49 -1.44 -15.14
CA LYS A 94 3.44 -1.50 -16.26
C LYS A 94 4.08 -2.89 -16.38
#